data_AF-A0A1Y2T501-F1
#
_entry.id   AF-A0A1Y2T501-F1
#
_cell.length_a   1.000
_cell.length_b   1.000
_cell.length_c   1.000
_cell.angle_alpha   90.00
_cell.angle_beta   90.00
_cell.angle_gamma   90.00
#
_symmetry.space_group_name_H-M   'P 1'
#
loop_
_entity.id
_entity.type
_entity.pdbx_description
1 polymer ?
#
loop_
_entity_poly.entity_id
_entity_poly.type
_entity_poly.pdbx_seq_one_letter_code
_entity_poly.pdbx_strand_id
1 'polypeptide(L)' 'MPRSPLDPARTLTGNIALEMAYATGRHREALFASGALLLLINLAVTQAARRAAGGRAAP' A
#
# COMPACT_ATOMS: atom_id res chain seq x y z
N MET A 1 -14.22 13.16 -4.97
CA MET A 1 -13.05 12.52 -5.62
C MET A 1 -11.90 13.52 -5.61
N PRO A 2 -10.65 13.10 -5.34
CA PRO A 2 -9.50 14.00 -5.34
C PRO A 2 -9.31 14.60 -6.74
N ARG A 3 -9.05 15.90 -6.78
CA ARG A 3 -8.84 16.72 -7.97
C ARG A 3 -7.37 17.15 -8.14
N SER A 4 -6.54 16.95 -7.11
CA SER A 4 -5.12 17.32 -7.07
C SER A 4 -4.26 16.21 -6.41
N PRO A 5 -2.97 16.07 -6.77
CA PRO A 5 -2.04 15.13 -6.11
C PRO A 5 -1.85 15.34 -4.60
N LEU A 6 -2.15 16.54 -4.11
CA LEU A 6 -2.03 16.88 -2.68
C LEU A 6 -3.37 16.82 -1.95
N ASP A 7 -4.44 16.41 -2.62
CA ASP A 7 -5.72 16.27 -1.98
C ASP A 7 -5.69 15.09 -0.98
N PRO A 8 -6.32 15.25 0.19
CA PRO A 8 -6.39 14.19 1.18
C PRO A 8 -7.17 13.00 0.63
N ALA A 9 -6.57 11.81 0.71
CA ALA A 9 -7.19 10.54 0.34
C ALA A 9 -6.88 9.48 1.40
N ARG A 10 -7.82 8.56 1.64
CA ARG A 10 -7.55 7.40 2.51
C ARG A 10 -6.65 6.42 1.77
N THR A 11 -5.64 5.91 2.45
CA THR A 11 -4.75 4.89 1.88
C THR A 11 -5.51 3.59 1.68
N LEU A 12 -5.13 2.80 0.67
CA LEU A 12 -5.68 1.46 0.47
C LEU A 12 -5.50 0.57 1.71
N THR A 13 -4.35 0.66 2.38
CA THR A 13 -4.10 -0.01 3.67
C THR A 13 -5.13 0.42 4.73
N GLY A 14 -5.45 1.72 4.80
CA GLY A 14 -6.48 2.24 5.70
C GLY A 14 -7.88 1.75 5.35
N ASN A 15 -8.21 1.62 4.07
CA ASN A 15 -9.48 1.01 3.64
C ASN A 15 -9.57 -0.45 4.05
N ILE A 16 -8.52 -1.25 3.76
CA ILE A 16 -8.47 -2.67 4.12
C ILE A 16 -8.62 -2.85 5.64
N ALA A 17 -7.94 -2.04 6.45
CA ALA A 17 -8.02 -2.13 7.90
C ALA A 17 -9.46 -1.89 8.43
N LEU A 18 -10.16 -0.89 7.88
CA LEU A 18 -11.53 -0.60 8.27
C LEU A 18 -12.50 -1.68 7.80
N GLU A 19 -12.35 -2.19 6.58
CA GLU A 19 -13.20 -3.27 6.05
C GLU A 19 -12.94 -4.60 6.78
N MET A 20 -11.68 -4.89 7.13
CA MET A 20 -11.30 -6.10 7.85
C MET A 20 -11.91 -6.18 9.26
N ALA A 21 -12.17 -5.03 9.89
CA ALA A 21 -12.86 -4.97 11.19
C ALA A 21 -14.29 -5.53 11.15
N TYR A 22 -14.94 -5.52 9.97
CA TYR A 22 -16.30 -6.01 9.78
C TYR A 22 -16.38 -7.25 8.87
N ALA A 23 -15.27 -7.64 8.24
CA ALA A 23 -15.25 -8.74 7.28
C ALA A 23 -15.31 -10.12 7.96
N THR A 24 -16.12 -11.02 7.38
CA THR A 24 -16.24 -12.42 7.82
C THR A 24 -16.13 -13.39 6.64
N GLY A 25 -15.79 -14.65 6.95
CA GLY A 25 -15.66 -15.73 5.97
C GLY A 25 -14.76 -15.37 4.79
N ARG A 26 -15.24 -15.66 3.58
CA ARG A 26 -14.49 -15.47 2.32
C ARG A 26 -14.06 -14.03 2.05
N HIS A 27 -14.83 -13.03 2.51
CA HIS A 27 -14.46 -11.63 2.30
C HIS A 27 -13.22 -11.26 3.11
N ARG A 28 -13.12 -11.75 4.36
CA ARG A 28 -11.94 -11.56 5.20
C ARG A 28 -10.70 -12.24 4.61
N GLU A 29 -10.85 -13.43 4.04
CA GLU A 29 -9.76 -14.14 3.35
C GLU A 29 -9.26 -13.35 2.14
N ALA A 30 -10.17 -12.83 1.32
CA ALA A 30 -9.83 -12.00 0.16
C ALA A 30 -9.12 -10.70 0.57
N LEU A 31 -9.58 -10.03 1.63
CA LEU A 31 -8.93 -8.84 2.18
C LEU A 31 -7.54 -9.14 2.72
N PHE A 32 -7.35 -10.29 3.39
CA PHE A 32 -6.05 -10.72 3.88
C PHE A 32 -5.05 -10.97 2.74
N ALA A 33 -5.46 -11.71 1.71
CA ALA A 33 -4.63 -11.96 0.53
C ALA A 33 -4.27 -10.66 -0.20
N SER A 34 -5.23 -9.75 -0.34
CA SER A 34 -5.02 -8.43 -0.94
C SER A 34 -4.05 -7.58 -0.12
N GLY A 35 -4.17 -7.59 1.21
CA GLY A 35 -3.25 -6.92 2.13
C GLY A 35 -1.82 -7.46 2.04
N ALA A 36 -1.66 -8.79 1.93
CA ALA A 36 -0.36 -9.42 1.74
C ALA A 36 0.28 -9.02 0.40
N LEU A 37 -0.49 -9.02 -0.69
CA LEU A 37 -0.01 -8.57 -2.00
C LEU A 37 0.40 -7.09 -1.97
N LEU A 38 -0.43 -6.24 -1.36
CA LEU A 38 -0.14 -4.81 -1.22
C LEU A 38 1.15 -4.58 -0.42
N LEU A 39 1.41 -5.36 0.63
CA LEU A 39 2.65 -5.31 1.39
C LEU A 39 3.87 -5.63 0.50
N LEU A 40 3.77 -6.68 -0.33
CA LEU A 40 4.84 -7.04 -1.26
C LEU A 40 5.13 -5.92 -2.27
N ILE A 41 4.08 -5.31 -2.82
CA ILE A 41 4.22 -4.16 -3.73
C ILE A 41 4.90 -3.00 -3.01
N ASN A 42 4.47 -2.67 -1.79
CA ASN A 42 5.06 -1.58 -1.02
C ASN A 42 6.54 -1.84 -0.69
N LEU A 43 6.89 -3.07 -0.31
CA LEU A 43 8.27 -3.48 -0.08
C LEU A 43 9.11 -3.37 -1.35
N ALA A 44 8.59 -3.82 -2.49
CA ALA A 44 9.27 -3.74 -3.78
C ALA A 44 9.53 -2.29 -4.19
N VAL A 45 8.52 -1.43 -4.12
CA VAL A 45 8.62 0.00 -4.45
C VAL A 45 9.60 0.70 -3.51
N THR A 46 9.50 0.46 -2.21
CA THR A 46 10.39 1.07 -1.21
C THR A 46 11.84 0.60 -1.44
N GLN A 47 12.05 -0.68 -1.71
CA GLN A 47 13.39 -1.20 -2.02
C GLN A 47 13.94 -0.63 -3.34
N ALA A 48 13.11 -0.49 -4.37
CA ALA A 48 13.49 0.12 -5.63
C ALA A 48 13.87 1.60 -5.45
N ALA A 49 13.07 2.36 -4.69
CA ALA A 49 13.35 3.74 -4.34
C ALA A 49 14.68 3.88 -3.59
N ARG A 50 14.95 3.00 -2.61
CA ARG A 50 16.23 2.96 -1.89
C ARG A 50 17.42 2.73 -2.82
N ARG A 51 17.29 1.79 -3.77
CA ARG A 51 18.35 1.53 -4.77
C ARG A 51 18.57 2.72 -5.70
N ALA A 52 17.49 3.35 -6.16
CA ALA A 52 17.56 4.53 -7.02
C ALA A 52 18.15 5.77 -6.31
N ALA A 53 17.92 5.90 -5.00
CA ALA A 53 18.52 6.95 -4.17
C ALA A 53 20.01 6.70 -3.92
N GLY A 54 20.43 5.44 -3.72
CA GLY A 54 21.84 5.07 -3.56
C GLY A 54 22.71 5.35 -4.79
N GLY A 55 22.13 5.31 -6.00
CA GLY A 55 22.84 5.66 -7.24
C GLY A 55 23.07 7.15 -7.48
N ARG A 56 22.43 8.03 -6.68
CA ARG A 56 22.58 9.51 -6.77
C ARG A 56 23.61 10.07 -5.78
N ALA A 57 24.33 9.21 -5.07
CA ALA A 57 25.36 9.58 -4.09
C ALA A 57 26.80 9.31 -4.59
N ALA A 58 27.05 9.45 -5.90
CA ALA A 58 28.41 9.48 -6.45
C ALA A 58 28.78 10.96 -6.77
N PRO A 59 29.92 11.46 -6.25
CA PRO A 59 30.35 12.86 -6.36
C PRO A 59 30.73 13.26 -7.79
#